data_AF-A0A1M4L5I8-F1
#
_entry.id   AF-A0A1M4L5I8-F1
#
_cell.length_a   1.000
_cell.length_b   1.000
_cell.length_c   1.000
_cell.angle_alpha   90.00
_cell.angle_beta   90.00
_cell.angle_gamma   90.00
#
_symmetry.space_group_name_H-M   'P 1'
#
loop_
_entity.id
_entity.type
_entity.pdbx_description
1 polymer ?
#
loop_
_entity_poly.entity_id
_entity_poly.type
_entity_poly.pdbx_seq_one_letter_code
_entity_poly.pdbx_strand_id
1 'polypeptide(L)'
;MVAAQNHIHPKLDVKVFEASKSEPHALRQAIVNTGRGERWRAVVNVERIHGKLAPSHGIAVEVSRGRRKVSVLAVDSVWGCTDTHAVMTAALKGVKNAALTILNTATQKDVVNCKIFALANAKAMADADDLMVDLHKKNFGGKIVGTDDTINDLKVTIARGSDVLDARFFQHTMSKDVFDHLPVHIRKPLEESFAQNFRKIEAAGKRRAYNTSIEQQRLKYLRDALAQCPGPSR
;
A
#
# COMPACT_ATOMS: atom_id res chain seq x y z
N MET A 1 -6.61 -1.31 14.86
CA MET A 1 -5.52 -2.07 14.19
C MET A 1 -4.24 -1.25 14.07
N VAL A 2 -4.21 -0.13 13.33
CA VAL A 2 -2.98 0.67 13.16
C VAL A 2 -2.38 1.09 14.50
N ALA A 3 -3.17 1.65 15.42
CA ALA A 3 -2.69 2.03 16.75
C ALA A 3 -2.03 0.85 17.51
N ALA A 4 -2.68 -0.33 17.51
CA ALA A 4 -2.12 -1.53 18.12
C ALA A 4 -0.81 -1.98 17.43
N GLN A 5 -0.75 -1.94 16.10
CA GLN A 5 0.47 -2.29 15.38
C GLN A 5 1.61 -1.29 15.64
N ASN A 6 1.33 0.01 15.73
CA ASN A 6 2.33 1.02 16.12
C ASN A 6 2.82 0.81 17.57
N HIS A 7 1.93 0.40 18.48
CA HIS A 7 2.32 0.07 19.85
C HIS A 7 3.22 -1.18 19.91
N ILE A 8 2.85 -2.25 19.20
CA ILE A 8 3.61 -3.52 19.14
C ILE A 8 4.95 -3.32 18.41
N HIS A 9 4.99 -2.43 17.42
CA HIS A 9 6.16 -2.14 16.61
C HIS A 9 6.47 -0.63 16.67
N PRO A 10 7.24 -0.14 17.66
CA PRO A 10 7.44 1.29 17.87
C PRO A 10 8.06 2.03 16.68
N LYS A 11 8.84 1.34 15.84
CA LYS A 11 9.43 1.91 14.61
C LYS A 11 8.45 1.96 13.42
N LEU A 12 7.26 1.39 13.58
CA LEU A 12 6.26 1.31 12.52
C LEU A 12 5.55 2.64 12.26
N ASP A 13 5.32 3.53 13.24
CA ASP A 13 4.77 4.89 13.05
C ASP A 13 3.86 5.11 11.79
N VAL A 14 2.84 4.27 11.61
CA VAL A 14 1.89 4.39 10.49
C VAL A 14 0.79 5.36 10.86
N LYS A 15 0.58 6.37 10.02
CA LYS A 15 -0.55 7.31 10.11
C LYS A 15 -1.76 6.78 9.33
N VAL A 16 -2.94 7.36 9.56
CA VAL A 16 -4.15 7.05 8.79
C VAL A 16 -4.72 8.33 8.22
N PHE A 17 -5.02 8.33 6.92
CA PHE A 17 -5.69 9.44 6.25
C PHE A 17 -6.91 8.94 5.49
N GLU A 18 -7.99 9.71 5.53
CA GLU A 18 -9.06 9.65 4.53
C GLU A 18 -8.73 10.65 3.42
N ALA A 19 -8.92 10.25 2.17
CA ALA A 19 -8.68 11.14 1.03
C ALA A 19 -9.70 10.89 -0.09
N SER A 20 -10.22 11.97 -0.65
CA SER A 20 -11.05 11.96 -1.84
C SER A 20 -10.51 12.90 -2.90
N LYS A 21 -11.08 12.82 -4.12
CA LYS A 21 -10.73 13.75 -5.19
C LYS A 21 -11.12 15.20 -4.85
N SER A 22 -12.23 15.39 -4.13
CA SER A 22 -12.76 16.70 -3.73
C SER A 22 -12.14 17.23 -2.43
N GLU A 23 -11.80 16.37 -1.48
CA GLU A 23 -11.33 16.75 -0.15
C GLU A 23 -9.99 16.08 0.23
N PRO A 24 -8.90 16.26 -0.53
CA PRO A 24 -7.62 15.63 -0.21
C PRO A 24 -6.81 16.42 0.85
N HIS A 25 -7.44 17.36 1.57
CA HIS A 25 -6.75 18.43 2.29
C HIS A 25 -5.81 17.94 3.39
N ALA A 26 -6.24 17.00 4.23
CA ALA A 26 -5.44 16.48 5.34
C ALA A 26 -4.17 15.77 4.84
N LEU A 27 -4.32 14.87 3.85
CA LEU A 27 -3.19 14.20 3.23
C LEU A 27 -2.25 15.19 2.54
N ARG A 28 -2.79 16.13 1.76
CA ARG A 28 -1.99 17.19 1.11
C ARG A 28 -1.20 17.99 2.13
N GLN A 29 -1.84 18.45 3.22
CA GLN A 29 -1.18 19.24 4.24
C GLN A 29 -0.07 18.46 4.95
N ALA A 30 -0.28 17.18 5.26
CA ALA A 30 0.77 16.32 5.80
C ALA A 30 1.97 16.19 4.84
N ILE A 31 1.72 16.03 3.54
CA ILE A 31 2.76 16.00 2.51
C ILE A 31 3.51 17.34 2.43
N VAL A 32 2.79 18.46 2.40
CA VAL A 32 3.40 19.80 2.32
C VAL A 32 4.26 20.11 3.55
N ASN A 33 3.78 19.71 4.73
CA ASN A 33 4.44 19.96 6.00
C ASN A 33 5.59 18.99 6.29
N THR A 34 5.88 18.04 5.39
CA THR A 34 7.01 17.12 5.57
C THR A 34 8.32 17.91 5.54
N GLY A 35 9.03 17.92 6.66
CA GLY A 35 10.29 18.62 6.87
C GLY A 35 11.45 18.00 6.12
N ARG A 36 12.53 18.74 5.92
CA ARG A 36 13.70 18.25 5.18
C ARG A 36 14.35 17.07 5.90
N GLY A 37 14.49 15.94 5.20
CA GLY A 37 15.04 14.71 5.77
C GLY A 37 14.01 13.86 6.50
N GLU A 38 12.77 14.33 6.63
CA GLU A 38 11.69 13.55 7.22
C GLU A 38 11.16 12.52 6.23
N ARG A 39 10.73 11.39 6.80
CA ARG A 39 10.02 10.33 6.11
C ARG A 39 8.94 9.77 7.02
N TRP A 40 7.77 9.49 6.48
CA TRP A 40 6.65 8.91 7.22
C TRP A 40 5.79 8.03 6.32
N ARG A 41 5.07 7.10 6.94
CA ARG A 41 4.18 6.15 6.27
C ARG A 41 2.74 6.31 6.71
N ALA A 42 1.82 5.96 5.84
CA ALA A 42 0.42 5.96 6.14
C ALA A 42 -0.34 4.84 5.44
N VAL A 43 -1.45 4.44 6.06
CA VAL A 43 -2.58 3.84 5.34
C VAL A 43 -3.49 4.98 4.89
N VAL A 44 -3.74 5.06 3.59
CA VAL A 44 -4.67 6.03 3.01
C VAL A 44 -5.92 5.30 2.54
N ASN A 45 -7.06 5.74 3.05
CA ASN A 45 -8.37 5.30 2.62
C ASN A 45 -8.84 6.24 1.50
N VAL A 46 -8.76 5.77 0.26
CA VAL A 46 -9.16 6.52 -0.93
C VAL A 46 -10.66 6.33 -1.21
N GLU A 47 -11.39 7.43 -1.40
CA GLU A 47 -12.78 7.40 -1.81
C GLU A 47 -12.93 6.75 -3.19
N ARG A 48 -13.95 5.88 -3.35
CA ARG A 48 -14.27 5.27 -4.64
C ARG A 48 -15.08 6.24 -5.51
N ILE A 49 -14.59 6.54 -6.70
CA ILE A 49 -15.19 7.51 -7.63
C ILE A 49 -16.49 6.98 -8.23
N HIS A 50 -16.59 5.66 -8.43
CA HIS A 50 -17.71 4.99 -9.09
C HIS A 50 -18.64 4.25 -8.12
N GLY A 51 -18.97 4.88 -7.00
CA GLY A 51 -19.97 4.35 -6.07
C GLY A 51 -20.11 5.25 -4.84
N LYS A 52 -21.04 6.20 -4.88
CA LYS A 52 -21.45 6.92 -3.66
C LYS A 52 -21.84 5.87 -2.61
N LEU A 53 -21.22 5.92 -1.42
CA LEU A 53 -21.35 4.94 -0.31
C LEU A 53 -20.56 3.63 -0.43
N ALA A 54 -19.78 3.42 -1.51
CA ALA A 54 -18.91 2.25 -1.57
C ALA A 54 -17.77 2.41 -0.53
N PRO A 55 -17.40 1.34 0.21
CA PRO A 55 -16.32 1.41 1.17
C PRO A 55 -15.01 1.90 0.52
N SER A 56 -14.32 2.81 1.20
CA SER A 56 -13.04 3.34 0.73
C SER A 56 -12.02 2.22 0.44
N HIS A 57 -11.22 2.42 -0.60
CA HIS A 57 -10.13 1.52 -0.98
C HIS A 57 -8.88 1.87 -0.16
N GLY A 58 -8.21 0.88 0.41
CA GLY A 58 -7.02 1.09 1.23
C GLY A 58 -5.74 0.95 0.43
N ILE A 59 -4.82 1.91 0.54
CA ILE A 59 -3.46 1.85 -0.01
C ILE A 59 -2.41 2.20 1.05
N ALA A 60 -1.18 1.74 0.86
CA ALA A 60 -0.04 2.18 1.67
C ALA A 60 0.68 3.34 0.97
N VAL A 61 1.06 4.36 1.71
CA VAL A 61 1.82 5.50 1.19
C VAL A 61 3.05 5.76 2.06
N GLU A 62 4.20 5.95 1.44
CA GLU A 62 5.38 6.53 2.10
C GLU A 62 5.75 7.86 1.44
N VAL A 63 6.08 8.84 2.28
CA VAL A 63 6.46 10.18 1.85
C VAL A 63 7.84 10.50 2.40
N SER A 64 8.71 11.03 1.55
CA SER A 64 10.02 11.53 1.94
C SER A 64 10.29 12.89 1.33
N ARG A 65 10.83 13.81 2.13
CA ARG A 65 11.23 15.14 1.67
C ARG A 65 12.76 15.23 1.55
N GLY A 66 13.21 15.39 0.31
CA GLY A 66 14.60 15.76 0.00
C GLY A 66 14.84 17.26 0.13
N ARG A 67 15.97 17.76 -0.39
CA ARG A 67 16.36 19.18 -0.27
C ARG A 67 15.37 20.16 -0.90
N ARG A 68 14.76 19.80 -2.04
CA ARG A 68 13.86 20.68 -2.82
C ARG A 68 12.60 19.98 -3.35
N LYS A 69 12.50 18.66 -3.17
CA LYS A 69 11.51 17.80 -3.81
C LYS A 69 10.85 16.92 -2.75
N VAL A 70 9.54 16.69 -2.87
CA VAL A 70 8.83 15.65 -2.11
C VAL A 70 8.67 14.43 -3.00
N SER A 71 8.96 13.26 -2.48
CA SER A 71 8.70 11.99 -3.13
C SER A 71 7.57 11.28 -2.39
N VAL A 72 6.57 10.83 -3.14
CA VAL A 72 5.45 10.05 -2.65
C VAL A 72 5.45 8.71 -3.38
N LEU A 73 5.51 7.63 -2.62
CA LEU A 73 5.41 6.25 -3.10
C LEU A 73 4.09 5.67 -2.58
N ALA A 74 3.17 5.32 -3.47
CA ALA A 74 1.91 4.68 -3.12
C ALA A 74 1.94 3.22 -3.58
N VAL A 75 1.81 2.27 -2.66
CA VAL A 75 1.70 0.84 -2.98
C VAL A 75 0.23 0.44 -2.94
N ASP A 76 -0.26 -0.03 -4.08
CA ASP A 76 -1.61 -0.54 -4.26
C ASP A 76 -1.59 -2.06 -4.43
N SER A 77 -2.45 -2.75 -3.69
CA SER A 77 -2.63 -4.20 -3.80
C SER A 77 -3.45 -4.61 -5.03
N VAL A 78 -4.22 -3.69 -5.59
CA VAL A 78 -5.01 -3.87 -6.80
C VAL A 78 -4.23 -3.34 -8.01
N TRP A 79 -4.35 -4.03 -9.15
CA TRP A 79 -3.72 -3.56 -10.38
C TRP A 79 -4.54 -2.44 -11.03
N GLY A 80 -3.92 -1.27 -11.25
CA GLY A 80 -4.51 -0.21 -12.08
C GLY A 80 -5.75 0.43 -11.48
N CYS A 81 -5.81 0.59 -10.15
CA CYS A 81 -6.95 1.23 -9.48
C CYS A 81 -7.08 2.70 -9.89
N THR A 82 -8.14 3.03 -10.63
CA THR A 82 -8.42 4.39 -11.09
C THR A 82 -8.72 5.35 -9.94
N ASP A 83 -9.31 4.85 -8.85
CA ASP A 83 -9.59 5.61 -7.63
C ASP A 83 -8.27 6.10 -6.99
N THR A 84 -7.31 5.20 -6.78
CA THR A 84 -5.97 5.52 -6.26
C THR A 84 -5.28 6.57 -7.12
N HIS A 85 -5.29 6.38 -8.44
CA HIS A 85 -4.69 7.33 -9.37
C HIS A 85 -5.28 8.73 -9.23
N ALA A 86 -6.61 8.87 -9.26
CA ALA A 86 -7.27 10.17 -9.20
C ALA A 86 -7.13 10.85 -7.84
N VAL A 87 -7.23 10.10 -6.73
CA VAL A 87 -7.14 10.67 -5.38
C VAL A 87 -5.71 11.11 -5.07
N MET A 88 -4.69 10.31 -5.40
CA MET A 88 -3.29 10.67 -5.14
C MET A 88 -2.82 11.84 -6.00
N THR A 89 -3.24 11.90 -7.26
CA THR A 89 -2.96 13.06 -8.12
C THR A 89 -3.68 14.32 -7.63
N ALA A 90 -4.93 14.20 -7.16
CA ALA A 90 -5.64 15.30 -6.52
C ALA A 90 -4.93 15.76 -5.23
N ALA A 91 -4.45 14.84 -4.39
CA ALA A 91 -3.72 15.18 -3.18
C ALA A 91 -2.44 15.98 -3.44
N LEU A 92 -1.76 15.71 -4.55
CA LEU A 92 -0.53 16.41 -4.93
C LEU A 92 -0.74 17.63 -5.84
N LYS A 93 -1.98 17.93 -6.26
CA LYS A 93 -2.29 19.11 -7.07
C LYS A 93 -1.82 20.39 -6.36
N GLY A 94 -0.96 21.15 -7.03
CA GLY A 94 -0.37 22.40 -6.52
C GLY A 94 0.80 22.22 -5.55
N VAL A 95 1.22 20.99 -5.24
CA VAL A 95 2.41 20.73 -4.43
C VAL A 95 3.65 20.90 -5.30
N LYS A 96 4.35 22.02 -5.13
CA LYS A 96 5.56 22.34 -5.91
C LYS A 96 6.64 21.27 -5.70
N ASN A 97 7.27 20.86 -6.80
CA ASN A 97 8.34 19.86 -6.81
C ASN A 97 7.94 18.55 -6.10
N ALA A 98 6.77 18.01 -6.42
CA ALA A 98 6.38 16.66 -6.01
C ALA A 98 6.70 15.65 -7.12
N ALA A 99 6.97 14.40 -6.74
CA ALA A 99 6.86 13.26 -7.64
C ALA A 99 6.04 12.15 -6.98
N LEU A 100 5.15 11.57 -7.77
CA LEU A 100 4.30 10.47 -7.37
C LEU A 100 4.73 9.21 -8.12
N THR A 101 4.88 8.11 -7.40
CA THR A 101 4.95 6.79 -8.03
C THR A 101 3.89 5.89 -7.42
N ILE A 102 3.09 5.24 -8.27
CA ILE A 102 2.12 4.23 -7.88
C ILE A 102 2.68 2.86 -8.24
N LEU A 103 2.88 2.01 -7.24
CA LEU A 103 3.46 0.68 -7.31
C LEU A 103 2.33 -0.36 -7.19
N ASN A 104 1.94 -0.96 -8.31
CA ASN A 104 0.83 -1.92 -8.35
C ASN A 104 1.34 -3.35 -8.13
N THR A 105 0.94 -3.99 -7.04
CA THR A 105 1.39 -5.36 -6.72
C THR A 105 0.50 -6.46 -7.30
N ALA A 106 -0.77 -6.15 -7.63
CA ALA A 106 -1.78 -7.11 -8.10
C ALA A 106 -2.06 -8.29 -7.15
N THR A 107 -1.63 -8.18 -5.89
CA THR A 107 -1.72 -9.23 -4.86
C THR A 107 -3.17 -9.47 -4.41
N GLN A 108 -4.01 -8.44 -4.42
CA GLN A 108 -5.42 -8.53 -4.04
C GLN A 108 -6.31 -8.87 -5.24
N LYS A 109 -7.23 -9.82 -5.02
CA LYS A 109 -8.28 -10.20 -5.98
C LYS A 109 -9.70 -10.08 -5.42
N ASP A 110 -9.87 -10.00 -4.11
CA ASP A 110 -11.16 -9.70 -3.50
C ASP A 110 -11.44 -8.20 -3.42
N VAL A 111 -12.64 -7.84 -2.94
CA VAL A 111 -13.09 -6.45 -2.79
C VAL A 111 -13.06 -5.95 -1.34
N VAL A 112 -12.67 -6.78 -0.38
CA VAL A 112 -12.88 -6.53 1.06
C VAL A 112 -11.59 -6.31 1.86
N ASN A 113 -10.46 -6.83 1.40
CA ASN A 113 -9.22 -6.87 2.20
C ASN A 113 -8.24 -5.72 1.89
N CYS A 114 -8.60 -4.74 1.06
CA CYS A 114 -7.71 -3.62 0.69
C CYS A 114 -7.06 -2.91 1.88
N LYS A 115 -7.81 -2.66 2.97
CA LYS A 115 -7.26 -2.01 4.18
C LYS A 115 -6.28 -2.88 4.95
N ILE A 116 -6.44 -4.21 4.88
CA ILE A 116 -5.51 -5.17 5.50
C ILE A 116 -4.23 -5.25 4.66
N PHE A 117 -4.37 -5.28 3.33
CA PHE A 117 -3.24 -5.17 2.41
C PHE A 117 -2.47 -3.86 2.60
N ALA A 118 -3.16 -2.73 2.72
CA ALA A 118 -2.53 -1.44 2.98
C ALA A 118 -1.68 -1.46 4.26
N LEU A 119 -2.20 -2.00 5.36
CA LEU A 119 -1.44 -2.11 6.60
C LEU A 119 -0.26 -3.10 6.47
N ALA A 120 -0.44 -4.23 5.79
CA ALA A 120 0.66 -5.16 5.52
C ALA A 120 1.75 -4.53 4.65
N ASN A 121 1.38 -3.78 3.60
CA ASN A 121 2.32 -3.06 2.76
C ASN A 121 3.04 -1.94 3.53
N ALA A 122 2.35 -1.23 4.42
CA ALA A 122 2.98 -0.21 5.26
C ALA A 122 3.99 -0.78 6.26
N LYS A 123 3.77 -2.03 6.73
CA LYS A 123 4.77 -2.79 7.51
C LYS A 123 5.92 -3.25 6.62
N ALA A 124 5.64 -3.78 5.42
CA ALA A 124 6.68 -4.15 4.46
C ALA A 124 7.57 -2.98 4.08
N MET A 125 7.02 -1.77 3.92
CA MET A 125 7.80 -0.54 3.73
C MET A 125 8.74 -0.26 4.91
N ALA A 126 8.26 -0.43 6.15
CA ALA A 126 9.07 -0.23 7.35
C ALA A 126 10.20 -1.26 7.46
N ASP A 127 9.90 -2.53 7.17
CA ASP A 127 10.88 -3.61 7.20
C ASP A 127 11.90 -3.45 6.07
N ALA A 128 11.47 -2.89 4.93
CA ALA A 128 12.26 -2.63 3.72
C ALA A 128 12.91 -1.24 3.69
N ASP A 129 13.34 -0.72 4.83
CA ASP A 129 13.78 0.67 4.97
C ASP A 129 14.81 1.11 3.90
N ASP A 130 15.86 0.31 3.70
CA ASP A 130 16.92 0.58 2.71
C ASP A 130 16.40 0.60 1.26
N LEU A 131 15.53 -0.35 0.91
CA LEU A 131 14.88 -0.40 -0.38
C LEU A 131 14.02 0.86 -0.59
N MET A 132 13.25 1.24 0.43
CA MET A 132 12.40 2.42 0.36
C MET A 132 13.22 3.72 0.26
N VAL A 133 14.36 3.82 0.94
CA VAL A 133 15.31 4.93 0.76
C VAL A 133 15.78 5.01 -0.69
N ASP A 134 16.19 3.88 -1.28
CA ASP A 134 16.63 3.82 -2.67
C ASP A 134 15.52 4.19 -3.67
N LEU A 135 14.30 3.69 -3.46
CA LEU A 135 13.14 4.05 -4.29
C LEU A 135 12.81 5.54 -4.20
N HIS A 136 12.87 6.15 -3.01
CA HIS A 136 12.70 7.59 -2.88
C HIS A 136 13.80 8.37 -3.64
N LYS A 137 15.07 7.93 -3.56
CA LYS A 137 16.18 8.52 -4.34
C LYS A 137 15.91 8.43 -5.85
N LYS A 138 15.43 7.28 -6.34
CA LYS A 138 15.07 7.08 -7.75
C LYS A 138 13.87 7.94 -8.16
N ASN A 139 12.83 8.02 -7.32
CA ASN A 139 11.63 8.81 -7.59
C ASN A 139 11.94 10.32 -7.63
N PHE A 140 12.87 10.81 -6.80
CA PHE A 140 13.35 12.19 -6.92
C PHE A 140 13.93 12.47 -8.32
N GLY A 141 14.60 11.50 -8.93
CA GLY A 141 15.19 11.62 -10.26
C GLY A 141 14.28 11.20 -11.42
N GLY A 142 13.08 10.66 -11.19
CA GLY A 142 12.26 10.03 -12.23
C GLY A 142 12.91 8.79 -12.84
N LYS A 143 13.59 7.98 -12.01
CA LYS A 143 14.37 6.80 -12.44
C LYS A 143 13.69 5.48 -12.10
N ILE A 144 12.44 5.49 -11.68
CA ILE A 144 11.67 4.28 -11.45
C ILE A 144 11.14 3.80 -12.79
N VAL A 145 11.39 2.54 -13.14
CA VAL A 145 10.90 1.94 -14.39
C VAL A 145 9.38 1.77 -14.29
N GLY A 146 8.67 2.35 -15.24
CA GLY A 146 7.22 2.31 -15.31
C GLY A 146 6.68 3.14 -16.48
N THR A 147 5.36 3.28 -16.54
CA THR A 147 4.70 4.21 -17.46
C THR A 147 4.68 5.59 -16.82
N ASP A 148 5.28 6.57 -17.47
CA ASP A 148 5.23 7.96 -17.03
C ASP A 148 3.99 8.67 -17.57
N ASP A 149 3.42 9.53 -16.73
CA ASP A 149 2.32 10.43 -17.04
C ASP A 149 2.61 11.81 -16.41
N THR A 150 1.97 12.85 -16.94
CA THR A 150 2.04 14.21 -16.39
C THR A 150 0.64 14.78 -16.24
N ILE A 151 0.23 15.02 -14.99
CA ILE A 151 -1.12 15.48 -14.65
C ILE A 151 -1.02 16.76 -13.85
N ASN A 152 -1.50 17.88 -14.38
CA ASN A 152 -1.43 19.19 -13.72
C ASN A 152 0.01 19.53 -13.24
N ASP A 153 1.00 19.38 -14.11
CA ASP A 153 2.44 19.58 -13.84
C ASP A 153 3.06 18.61 -12.79
N LEU A 154 2.30 17.61 -12.32
CA LEU A 154 2.79 16.54 -11.48
C LEU A 154 3.35 15.41 -12.34
N LYS A 155 4.61 15.04 -12.10
CA LYS A 155 5.19 13.81 -12.64
C LYS A 155 4.64 12.60 -11.89
N VAL A 156 3.98 11.72 -12.61
CA VAL A 156 3.41 10.48 -12.09
C VAL A 156 4.07 9.31 -12.81
N THR A 157 4.55 8.33 -12.06
CA THR A 157 5.05 7.06 -12.62
C THR A 157 4.16 5.93 -12.12
N ILE A 158 3.65 5.11 -13.03
CA ILE A 158 2.90 3.90 -12.69
C ILE A 158 3.81 2.70 -12.98
N ALA A 159 4.20 1.99 -11.94
CA ALA A 159 5.10 0.85 -12.06
C ALA A 159 4.43 -0.45 -11.62
N ARG A 160 4.91 -1.54 -12.20
CA ARG A 160 4.63 -2.89 -11.72
C ARG A 160 5.45 -3.10 -10.45
N GLY A 161 4.78 -3.44 -9.35
CA GLY A 161 5.42 -3.62 -8.05
C GLY A 161 6.52 -4.67 -8.09
N SER A 162 6.34 -5.77 -8.84
CA SER A 162 7.32 -6.87 -8.89
C SER A 162 8.64 -6.50 -9.55
N ASP A 163 8.71 -5.36 -10.23
CA ASP A 163 9.92 -4.91 -10.92
C ASP A 163 10.82 -4.09 -9.98
N VAL A 164 10.29 -3.65 -8.83
CA VAL A 164 10.98 -2.69 -7.93
C VAL A 164 10.83 -3.00 -6.44
N LEU A 165 9.85 -3.81 -6.04
CA LEU A 165 9.61 -4.26 -4.67
C LEU A 165 10.10 -5.69 -4.49
N ASP A 166 10.51 -6.05 -3.26
CA ASP A 166 10.92 -7.40 -2.93
C ASP A 166 9.78 -8.28 -2.38
N ALA A 167 10.13 -9.52 -2.03
CA ALA A 167 9.24 -10.56 -1.51
C ALA A 167 8.32 -10.12 -0.36
N ARG A 168 8.71 -9.14 0.47
CA ARG A 168 7.90 -8.68 1.61
C ARG A 168 6.54 -8.15 1.19
N PHE A 169 6.45 -7.55 0.00
CA PHE A 169 5.21 -6.98 -0.54
C PHE A 169 4.30 -8.02 -1.21
N PHE A 170 4.76 -9.27 -1.37
CA PHE A 170 4.04 -10.32 -2.10
C PHE A 170 3.65 -11.52 -1.22
N GLN A 171 3.94 -11.48 0.09
CA GLN A 171 3.62 -12.54 1.05
C GLN A 171 2.14 -12.94 1.03
N HIS A 172 1.26 -11.99 0.71
CA HIS A 172 -0.18 -12.14 0.74
C HIS A 172 -0.83 -12.25 -0.65
N THR A 173 -0.06 -12.62 -1.68
CA THR A 173 -0.59 -12.81 -3.03
C THR A 173 -1.75 -13.80 -3.04
N MET A 174 -2.94 -13.38 -3.45
CA MET A 174 -4.15 -14.22 -3.41
C MET A 174 -4.22 -15.22 -4.56
N SER A 175 -3.81 -14.81 -5.76
CA SER A 175 -3.95 -15.61 -6.97
C SER A 175 -2.70 -16.45 -7.22
N LYS A 176 -2.90 -17.73 -7.54
CA LYS A 176 -1.81 -18.58 -8.03
C LYS A 176 -1.21 -18.05 -9.35
N ASP A 177 -2.05 -17.54 -10.24
CA ASP A 177 -1.58 -16.97 -11.51
C ASP A 177 -0.65 -15.78 -11.28
N VAL A 178 -1.01 -14.85 -10.40
CA VAL A 178 -0.12 -13.72 -10.06
C VAL A 178 1.16 -14.23 -9.40
N PHE A 179 1.04 -15.19 -8.48
CA PHE A 179 2.19 -15.75 -7.77
C PHE A 179 3.18 -16.44 -8.71
N ASP A 180 2.70 -17.23 -9.66
CA ASP A 180 3.52 -17.98 -10.61
C ASP A 180 4.28 -17.05 -11.57
N HIS A 181 3.72 -15.87 -11.87
CA HIS A 181 4.35 -14.84 -12.71
C HIS A 181 5.31 -13.91 -11.94
N LEU A 182 5.46 -14.06 -10.62
CA LEU A 182 6.44 -13.29 -9.86
C LEU A 182 7.87 -13.69 -10.30
N PRO A 183 8.81 -12.72 -10.34
CA PRO A 183 10.23 -13.00 -10.53
C PRO A 183 10.72 -14.06 -9.53
N VAL A 184 11.61 -14.95 -9.97
CA VAL A 184 12.07 -16.09 -9.15
C VAL A 184 12.63 -15.65 -7.79
N HIS A 185 13.36 -14.53 -7.74
CA HIS A 185 13.94 -14.01 -6.49
C HIS A 185 12.88 -13.51 -5.49
N ILE A 186 11.68 -13.17 -5.96
CA ILE A 186 10.51 -12.82 -5.13
C ILE A 186 9.71 -14.09 -4.79
N ARG A 187 9.49 -14.96 -5.77
CA ARG A 187 8.63 -16.15 -5.67
C ARG A 187 9.21 -17.21 -4.75
N LYS A 188 10.49 -17.56 -4.95
CA LYS A 188 11.16 -18.69 -4.28
C LYS A 188 11.11 -18.62 -2.74
N PRO A 189 11.40 -17.46 -2.10
CA PRO A 189 11.29 -17.35 -0.63
C PRO A 189 9.86 -17.50 -0.09
N LEU A 190 8.84 -17.41 -0.94
CA LEU A 190 7.42 -17.42 -0.56
C LEU A 190 6.72 -18.74 -0.92
N GLU A 191 7.39 -19.68 -1.59
CA GLU A 191 6.73 -20.89 -2.12
C GLU A 191 6.09 -21.73 -1.01
N GLU A 192 6.81 -21.95 0.09
CA GLU A 192 6.31 -22.75 1.21
C GLU A 192 5.10 -22.09 1.87
N SER A 193 5.21 -20.80 2.23
CA SER A 193 4.11 -20.06 2.87
C SER A 193 2.92 -19.90 1.92
N PHE A 194 3.16 -19.75 0.62
CA PHE A 194 2.09 -19.73 -0.37
C PHE A 194 1.36 -21.07 -0.42
N ALA A 195 2.08 -22.19 -0.52
CA ALA A 195 1.50 -23.53 -0.57
C ALA A 195 0.70 -23.87 0.69
N GLN A 196 1.23 -23.54 1.88
CA GLN A 196 0.56 -23.76 3.17
C GLN A 196 -0.78 -23.02 3.28
N ASN A 197 -0.91 -21.87 2.62
CA ASN A 197 -2.10 -21.02 2.67
C ASN A 197 -3.01 -21.15 1.45
N PHE A 198 -2.60 -21.89 0.42
CA PHE A 198 -3.41 -22.05 -0.78
C PHE A 198 -4.59 -22.99 -0.54
N ARG A 199 -5.80 -22.59 -0.93
CA ARG A 199 -7.01 -23.39 -0.81
C ARG A 199 -7.71 -23.46 -2.14
N LYS A 200 -8.26 -24.64 -2.44
CA LYS A 200 -9.21 -24.87 -3.54
C LYS A 200 -10.54 -25.22 -2.88
N ILE A 201 -11.57 -24.41 -3.12
CA ILE A 201 -12.90 -24.62 -2.58
C ILE A 201 -13.92 -24.64 -3.71
N GLU A 202 -15.06 -25.27 -3.47
CA GLU A 202 -16.22 -25.19 -4.34
C GLU A 202 -17.30 -24.37 -3.63
N ALA A 203 -17.72 -23.26 -4.24
CA ALA A 203 -18.70 -22.35 -3.66
C ALA A 203 -19.68 -21.91 -4.74
N ALA A 204 -20.98 -22.10 -4.48
CA ALA A 204 -22.07 -21.81 -5.41
C ALA A 204 -21.85 -22.44 -6.81
N GLY A 205 -21.44 -23.71 -6.85
CA GLY A 205 -21.17 -24.44 -8.10
C GLY A 205 -19.93 -23.97 -8.87
N LYS A 206 -19.10 -23.09 -8.30
CA LYS A 206 -17.86 -22.62 -8.92
C LYS A 206 -16.65 -23.02 -8.07
N ARG A 207 -15.68 -23.66 -8.71
CA ARG A 207 -14.35 -23.88 -8.12
C ARG A 207 -13.61 -22.55 -8.01
N ARG A 208 -13.19 -22.22 -6.80
CA ARG A 208 -12.37 -21.04 -6.49
C ARG A 208 -11.05 -21.52 -5.90
N ALA A 209 -9.95 -20.91 -6.31
CA ALA A 209 -8.64 -21.21 -5.78
C ALA A 209 -7.98 -19.89 -5.37
N TYR A 210 -7.63 -19.77 -4.08
CA TYR A 210 -7.05 -18.56 -3.54
C TYR A 210 -6.19 -18.85 -2.31
N ASN A 211 -5.23 -17.98 -2.06
CA ASN A 211 -4.39 -18.01 -0.88
C ASN A 211 -5.08 -17.28 0.29
N THR A 212 -5.18 -17.93 1.46
CA THR A 212 -5.89 -17.41 2.64
C THR A 212 -5.02 -16.59 3.60
N SER A 213 -3.78 -16.27 3.23
CA SER A 213 -2.82 -15.63 4.13
C SER A 213 -3.26 -14.22 4.56
N ILE A 214 -3.94 -13.46 3.69
CA ILE A 214 -4.43 -12.13 4.05
C ILE A 214 -5.57 -12.19 5.08
N GLU A 215 -6.44 -13.20 5.00
CA GLU A 215 -7.48 -13.42 5.99
C GLU A 215 -6.89 -13.82 7.34
N GLN A 216 -5.85 -14.66 7.35
CA GLN A 216 -5.11 -14.98 8.57
C GLN A 216 -4.44 -13.73 9.15
N GLN A 217 -3.86 -12.88 8.31
CA GLN A 217 -3.27 -11.62 8.74
C GLN A 217 -4.32 -10.66 9.33
N ARG A 218 -5.52 -10.61 8.74
CA ARG A 218 -6.65 -9.86 9.30
C ARG A 218 -7.03 -10.35 10.69
N LEU A 219 -7.12 -11.67 10.88
CA LEU A 219 -7.40 -12.26 12.20
C LEU A 219 -6.29 -11.94 13.21
N LYS A 220 -5.03 -11.97 12.79
CA LYS A 220 -3.90 -11.55 13.62
C LYS A 220 -4.03 -10.08 14.05
N TYR A 221 -4.25 -9.16 13.11
CA TYR A 221 -4.44 -7.75 13.44
C TYR A 221 -5.64 -7.48 14.35
N LEU A 222 -6.72 -8.25 14.21
CA LEU A 222 -7.87 -8.17 15.11
C LEU A 222 -7.49 -8.61 16.53
N ARG A 223 -6.82 -9.75 16.68
CA ARG A 223 -6.35 -10.26 17.98
C ARG A 223 -5.39 -9.27 18.65
N ASP A 224 -4.42 -8.77 17.89
CA ASP A 224 -3.47 -7.77 18.36
C ASP A 224 -4.18 -6.49 18.83
N ALA A 225 -5.21 -6.04 18.09
CA ALA A 225 -5.98 -4.87 18.49
C ALA A 225 -6.78 -5.10 19.77
N LEU A 226 -7.43 -6.26 19.91
CA LEU A 226 -8.20 -6.62 21.10
C LEU A 226 -7.30 -6.75 22.34
N ALA A 227 -6.10 -7.31 22.19
CA ALA A 227 -5.12 -7.43 23.28
C ALA A 227 -4.61 -6.07 23.80
N GLN A 228 -4.70 -5.02 22.98
CA GLN A 228 -4.28 -3.66 23.32
C GLN A 228 -5.43 -2.78 23.84
N CYS A 229 -6.67 -3.28 23.84
CA CYS A 229 -7.78 -2.61 24.50
C CYS A 229 -7.74 -2.97 25.99
N PRO A 230 -7.62 -1.99 26.92
CA PRO A 230 -7.82 -2.28 28.33
C PRO A 230 -9.22 -2.89 28.49
N GLY A 231 -9.30 -4.04 29.16
CA GLY A 231 -10.60 -4.63 29.50
C GLY A 231 -11.44 -3.64 30.29
N PRO A 232 -12.77 -3.81 30.36
CA PRO A 232 -13.61 -2.93 31.17
C PRO A 232 -13.06 -2.92 32.61
N SER A 233 -12.74 -1.72 33.11
CA SER A 233 -12.41 -1.52 34.51
C SER A 233 -13.57 -2.08 35.33
N ARG A 234 -13.28 -3.08 36.17
CA ARG A 234 -14.25 -3.61 37.13
C ARG A 234 -14.52 -2.60 38.23
#